data_AF-A0A0G0DSN0-F1
#
_entry.id   AF-A0A0G0DSN0-F1
#
_cell.length_a   1.000
_cell.length_b   1.000
_cell.length_c   1.000
_cell.angle_alpha   90.00
_cell.angle_beta   90.00
_cell.angle_gamma   90.00
#
_symmetry.space_group_name_H-M   'P 1'
#
loop_
_entity.id
_entity.type
_entity.pdbx_description
1 polymer ?
#
loop_
_entity_poly.entity_id
_entity_poly.type
_entity_poly.pdbx_seq_one_letter_code
_entity_poly.pdbx_strand_id
1 'polypeptide(L)'
;MPEPMEEKLKLLSVKSLYHSRITRVTFAFVLLSLYYIFVSPHFERFLVNAIGQSVQSNSVAQMNALSPVFDIHIYSSEYSLSSNITESNKTGISRFLTLDPRVLAMNKFLTDYHSPMAQYSSVFISEADRYGLDWRLVASISGVESAFGNIIPGGDSNNGWGWRGINKNENGWSVFATWPDGIKEITRGLSQGYGVTLTPFEIEPAYCPPCAEGSAHAWANGVTRFMNELDYYVDNLDNQ
;
A
#
# COMPACT_ATOMS: atom_id res chain seq x y z
N MET A 1 16.70 108.56 27.63
CA MET A 1 17.71 107.90 26.78
C MET A 1 17.93 106.50 27.36
N PRO A 2 17.35 105.44 26.79
CA PRO A 2 17.51 104.08 27.31
C PRO A 2 18.69 103.34 26.64
N GLU A 3 19.30 102.46 27.41
CA GLU A 3 20.44 101.56 27.07
C GLU A 3 20.11 100.55 25.95
N PRO A 4 21.13 100.01 25.24
CA PRO A 4 20.91 98.99 24.23
C PRO A 4 20.68 97.62 24.87
N MET A 5 19.64 96.94 24.37
CA MET A 5 19.24 95.60 24.75
C MET A 5 20.23 94.57 24.19
N GLU A 6 20.99 93.92 25.07
CA GLU A 6 21.89 92.81 24.72
C GLU A 6 21.06 91.53 24.51
N GLU A 7 20.83 91.17 23.25
CA GLU A 7 20.13 89.94 22.86
C GLU A 7 21.01 88.72 23.15
N LYS A 8 20.85 88.13 24.35
CA LYS A 8 21.43 86.82 24.66
C LYS A 8 20.80 85.74 23.78
N LEU A 9 21.44 85.41 22.67
CA LEU A 9 21.25 84.13 21.99
C LEU A 9 21.48 83.01 23.01
N LYS A 10 20.39 82.42 23.52
CA LYS A 10 20.44 81.16 24.28
C LYS A 10 20.84 80.06 23.30
N LEU A 11 22.15 79.87 23.13
CA LEU A 11 22.71 78.63 22.60
C LEU A 11 22.15 77.47 23.43
N LEU A 12 21.24 76.70 22.82
CA LEU A 12 20.68 75.49 23.38
C LEU A 12 21.84 74.58 23.82
N SER A 13 22.00 74.44 25.13
CA SER A 13 23.05 73.61 25.72
C SER A 13 22.88 72.17 25.26
N VAL A 14 23.82 71.68 24.43
CA VAL A 14 23.84 70.33 23.87
C VAL A 14 23.73 69.25 24.97
N LYS A 15 24.18 69.54 26.19
CA LYS A 15 24.08 68.63 27.36
C LYS A 15 22.63 68.36 27.80
N SER A 16 21.70 69.29 27.59
CA SER A 16 20.28 69.14 27.97
C SER A 16 19.54 68.13 27.08
N LEU A 17 19.91 68.05 25.80
CA LEU A 17 19.22 67.24 24.80
C LEU A 17 19.43 65.74 25.02
N TYR A 18 20.59 65.29 25.50
CA TYR A 18 20.90 63.87 25.71
C TYR A 18 20.20 63.24 26.93
N HIS A 19 19.65 64.05 27.84
CA HIS A 19 19.01 63.57 29.06
C HIS A 19 17.47 63.56 29.02
N SER A 20 16.88 64.09 27.95
CA SER A 20 15.44 64.09 27.79
C SER A 20 14.90 62.69 27.55
N ARG A 21 13.78 62.35 28.19
CA ARG A 21 13.07 61.08 27.93
C ARG A 21 12.65 60.98 26.46
N ILE A 22 12.33 62.12 25.84
CA ILE A 22 11.84 62.17 24.46
C ILE A 22 12.95 61.83 23.46
N THR A 23 14.18 62.31 23.67
CA THR A 23 15.31 62.04 22.77
C THR A 23 15.79 60.60 22.89
N ARG A 24 15.69 60.00 24.08
CA ARG A 24 15.97 58.57 24.27
C ARG A 24 14.97 57.67 23.55
N VAL A 25 13.69 58.04 23.61
CA VAL A 25 12.62 57.29 22.92
C VAL A 25 12.76 57.43 21.42
N THR A 26 12.98 58.63 20.88
CA THR A 26 13.20 58.80 19.43
C THR A 26 14.45 58.08 18.96
N PHE A 27 15.54 58.13 19.73
CA PHE A 27 16.76 57.38 19.43
C PHE A 27 16.52 55.85 19.45
N ALA A 28 15.75 55.34 20.40
CA ALA A 28 15.38 53.93 20.44
C ALA A 28 14.54 53.51 19.22
N PHE A 29 13.59 54.34 18.79
CA PHE A 29 12.82 54.09 17.57
C PHE A 29 13.70 54.09 16.32
N VAL A 30 14.66 55.02 16.21
CA VAL A 30 15.60 55.06 15.08
C VAL A 30 16.48 53.81 15.08
N LEU A 31 17.01 53.40 16.23
CA LEU A 31 17.80 52.16 16.34
C LEU A 31 16.99 50.91 15.97
N LEU A 32 15.73 50.83 16.40
CA LEU A 32 14.86 49.71 16.07
C LEU A 32 14.54 49.64 14.57
N SER A 33 14.29 50.80 13.95
CA SER A 33 14.10 50.90 12.49
C SER A 33 15.36 50.50 11.72
N LEU A 34 16.55 50.93 12.18
CA LEU A 34 17.82 50.52 11.57
C LEU A 34 18.08 49.02 11.73
N TYR A 35 17.78 48.45 12.90
CA TYR A 35 17.84 47.02 13.12
C TYR A 35 16.93 46.26 12.15
N TYR A 36 15.69 46.73 11.98
CA TYR A 36 14.72 46.10 11.07
C TYR A 36 15.19 46.12 9.61
N ILE A 37 15.76 47.24 9.15
CA ILE A 37 16.20 47.39 7.75
C ILE A 37 17.49 46.63 7.46
N PHE A 38 18.49 46.71 8.36
CA PHE A 38 19.84 46.22 8.05
C PHE A 38 20.18 44.88 8.69
N VAL A 39 19.65 44.59 9.88
CA VAL A 39 20.07 43.40 10.65
C VAL A 39 19.05 42.27 10.51
N SER A 40 17.75 42.56 10.55
CA SER A 40 16.67 41.57 10.44
C SER A 40 16.81 40.67 9.21
N PRO A 41 17.01 41.18 7.99
CA PRO A 41 17.03 40.33 6.79
C PRO A 41 18.22 39.37 6.77
N HIS A 42 19.36 39.76 7.34
CA HIS A 42 20.53 38.89 7.45
C HIS A 42 20.34 37.82 8.54
N PHE A 43 19.79 38.22 9.69
CA PHE A 43 19.56 37.31 10.80
C PHE A 43 18.45 36.29 10.49
N GLU A 44 17.38 36.71 9.83
CA GLU A 44 16.32 35.83 9.34
C GLU A 44 16.86 34.74 8.41
N ARG A 45 17.69 35.11 7.42
CA ARG A 45 18.32 34.13 6.52
C ARG A 45 19.21 33.15 7.28
N PHE A 46 19.98 33.63 8.25
CA PHE A 46 20.80 32.77 9.10
C PHE A 46 19.94 31.78 9.90
N LEU A 47 18.87 32.26 10.56
CA LEU A 47 17.96 31.41 11.32
C LEU A 47 17.24 30.38 10.43
N VAL A 48 16.73 30.79 9.28
CA VAL A 48 16.05 29.90 8.33
C VAL A 48 17.02 28.82 7.82
N ASN A 49 18.28 29.16 7.56
CA ASN A 49 19.28 28.18 7.13
C ASN A 49 19.70 27.24 8.27
N ALA A 50 19.88 27.74 9.49
CA ALA A 50 20.23 26.93 10.65
C ALA A 50 19.10 25.95 11.03
N ILE A 51 17.85 26.45 11.05
CA ILE A 51 16.66 25.62 11.27
C ILE A 51 16.49 24.66 10.09
N GLY A 52 16.67 25.13 8.85
CA GLY A 52 16.58 24.29 7.64
C GLY A 52 17.56 23.12 7.66
N GLN A 53 18.81 23.33 8.08
CA GLN A 53 19.80 22.26 8.22
C GLN A 53 19.46 21.30 9.37
N SER A 54 19.00 21.83 10.52
CA SER A 54 18.58 20.97 11.64
C SER A 54 17.31 20.16 11.32
N VAL A 55 16.37 20.76 10.59
CA VAL A 55 15.15 20.09 10.10
C VAL A 55 15.50 19.08 9.02
N GLN A 56 16.40 19.38 8.09
CA GLN A 56 16.85 18.41 7.08
C GLN A 56 17.63 17.24 7.69
N SER A 57 18.38 17.45 8.79
CA SER A 57 19.06 16.34 9.49
C SER A 57 18.07 15.37 10.17
N ASN A 58 16.85 15.82 10.48
CA ASN A 58 15.78 15.02 11.08
C ASN A 58 14.68 14.62 10.08
N SER A 59 14.60 15.32 8.95
CA SER A 59 13.82 14.93 7.78
C SER A 59 14.64 13.83 7.13
N VAL A 60 14.46 12.62 7.64
CA VAL A 60 14.73 11.37 6.92
C VAL A 60 14.44 11.68 5.47
N ALA A 61 15.48 11.70 4.64
CA ALA A 61 15.30 11.76 3.20
C ALA A 61 14.16 10.77 2.91
N GLN A 62 13.09 11.22 2.27
CA GLN A 62 12.19 10.29 1.62
C GLN A 62 13.01 9.65 0.48
N MET A 63 13.95 8.79 0.87
CA MET A 63 14.27 7.59 0.15
C MET A 63 12.90 6.97 -0.06
N ASN A 64 12.60 6.58 -1.29
CA ASN A 64 11.54 5.62 -1.57
C ASN A 64 11.90 4.33 -0.81
N ALA A 65 11.67 4.34 0.49
CA ALA A 65 11.57 3.16 1.29
C ALA A 65 10.22 2.62 0.87
N LEU A 66 10.27 1.61 -0.02
CA LEU A 66 9.17 0.68 -0.15
C LEU A 66 8.69 0.39 1.26
N SER A 67 7.43 0.75 1.55
CA SER A 67 6.84 0.44 2.83
C SER A 67 7.06 -1.06 3.03
N PRO A 68 7.67 -1.50 4.15
CA PRO A 68 7.74 -2.93 4.39
C PRO A 68 6.28 -3.36 4.49
N VAL A 69 5.81 -4.13 3.51
CA VAL A 69 4.45 -4.66 3.55
C VAL A 69 4.45 -5.68 4.69
N PHE A 70 4.06 -5.23 5.87
CA PHE A 70 4.17 -5.97 7.12
C PHE A 70 3.09 -7.05 7.30
N ASP A 71 2.24 -7.28 6.31
CA ASP A 71 1.09 -8.19 6.43
C ASP A 71 0.89 -9.14 5.25
N ILE A 72 1.95 -9.40 4.47
CA ILE A 72 1.95 -10.56 3.58
C ILE A 72 2.50 -11.73 4.38
N HIS A 73 1.76 -12.83 4.43
CA HIS A 73 2.33 -14.13 4.78
C HIS A 73 3.32 -14.53 3.67
N ILE A 74 4.54 -13.99 3.69
CA ILE A 74 5.54 -14.20 2.65
C ILE A 74 6.02 -15.65 2.70
N TYR A 75 5.44 -16.49 1.84
CA TYR A 75 6.11 -17.69 1.37
C TYR A 75 7.20 -17.26 0.39
N SER A 76 8.44 -17.16 0.85
CA SER A 76 9.59 -16.93 -0.02
C SER A 76 9.86 -18.21 -0.81
N SER A 77 9.27 -18.34 -2.01
CA SER A 77 9.86 -19.22 -3.02
C SER A 77 11.17 -18.58 -3.47
N GLU A 78 12.29 -19.23 -3.18
CA GLU A 78 13.61 -18.81 -3.65
C GLU A 78 13.67 -18.93 -5.18
N TYR A 79 13.31 -17.87 -5.90
CA TYR A 79 13.65 -17.74 -7.31
C TYR A 79 15.04 -17.12 -7.42
N SER A 80 16.05 -17.94 -7.71
CA SER A 80 17.39 -17.48 -8.04
C SER A 80 17.43 -16.98 -9.49
N LEU A 81 17.01 -15.74 -9.73
CA LEU A 81 17.34 -15.04 -10.97
C LEU A 81 18.79 -14.58 -10.89
N SER A 82 19.73 -15.44 -11.28
CA SER A 82 21.10 -15.03 -11.56
C SER A 82 21.12 -14.22 -12.85
N SER A 83 20.74 -12.94 -12.77
CA SER A 83 21.14 -11.98 -13.79
C SER A 83 22.63 -11.71 -13.59
N ASN A 84 23.44 -11.99 -14.62
CA ASN A 84 24.84 -11.60 -14.67
C ASN A 84 24.94 -10.07 -14.67
N ILE A 85 24.92 -9.47 -13.48
CA ILE A 85 25.29 -8.07 -13.27
C ILE A 85 26.80 -8.06 -13.14
N THR A 86 27.47 -7.98 -14.29
CA THR A 86 28.91 -7.72 -14.36
C THR A 86 29.15 -6.27 -13.93
N GLU A 87 29.89 -6.12 -12.84
CA GLU A 87 30.56 -4.91 -12.34
C GLU A 87 29.71 -3.77 -11.74
N SER A 88 29.73 -3.64 -10.41
CA SER A 88 30.73 -2.81 -9.70
C SER A 88 30.17 -2.28 -8.38
N ASN A 89 30.75 -2.76 -7.28
CA ASN A 89 30.92 -2.07 -5.99
C ASN A 89 29.78 -1.19 -5.47
N LYS A 90 28.76 -1.81 -4.88
CA LYS A 90 28.11 -1.31 -3.65
C LYS A 90 27.77 -2.49 -2.75
N THR A 91 28.32 -2.50 -1.54
CA THR A 91 27.90 -3.36 -0.44
C THR A 91 26.51 -2.94 0.02
N GLY A 92 25.50 -3.43 -0.68
CA GLY A 92 24.12 -3.47 -0.23
C GLY A 92 23.59 -4.82 -0.69
N ILE A 93 23.35 -5.74 0.25
CA ILE A 93 22.56 -6.94 -0.06
C ILE A 93 21.11 -6.48 -0.18
N SER A 94 20.78 -5.75 -1.25
CA SER A 94 19.39 -5.60 -1.66
C SER A 94 18.99 -6.92 -2.29
N ARG A 95 18.42 -7.83 -1.51
CA ARG A 95 17.62 -8.91 -2.10
C ARG A 95 16.45 -8.23 -2.80
N PHE A 96 16.53 -8.12 -4.12
CA PHE A 96 15.36 -7.83 -4.92
C PHE A 96 14.47 -9.06 -4.83
N LEU A 97 13.50 -9.04 -3.93
CA LEU A 97 12.39 -9.98 -3.92
C LEU A 97 11.46 -9.52 -5.05
N THR A 98 11.57 -10.13 -6.22
CA THR A 98 10.57 -9.97 -7.28
C THR A 98 9.33 -10.76 -6.85
N LEU A 99 8.47 -10.11 -6.06
CA LEU A 99 7.20 -10.69 -5.65
C LEU A 99 6.25 -10.60 -6.85
N ASP A 100 5.65 -11.73 -7.21
CA ASP A 100 4.60 -11.76 -8.22
C ASP A 100 3.40 -10.94 -7.73
N PRO A 101 3.00 -9.86 -8.42
CA PRO A 101 1.91 -8.99 -7.98
C PRO A 101 0.59 -9.74 -7.82
N ARG A 102 0.37 -10.83 -8.56
CA ARG A 102 -0.83 -11.68 -8.44
C ARG A 102 -0.90 -12.36 -7.08
N VAL A 103 0.23 -12.77 -6.52
CA VAL A 103 0.30 -13.39 -5.18
C VAL A 103 -0.07 -12.36 -4.11
N LEU A 104 0.43 -11.13 -4.26
CA LEU A 104 0.14 -10.03 -3.34
C LEU A 104 -1.34 -9.65 -3.38
N ALA A 105 -1.89 -9.48 -4.59
CA ALA A 105 -3.29 -9.18 -4.80
C ALA A 105 -4.19 -10.26 -4.25
N MET A 106 -3.91 -11.54 -4.56
CA MET A 106 -4.68 -12.68 -4.06
C MET A 106 -4.62 -12.76 -2.53
N ASN A 107 -3.44 -12.56 -1.92
CA ASN A 107 -3.30 -12.56 -0.46
C ASN A 107 -4.12 -11.45 0.17
N LYS A 108 -3.98 -10.21 -0.30
CA LYS A 108 -4.74 -9.08 0.24
C LYS A 108 -6.25 -9.28 0.05
N PHE A 109 -6.69 -9.66 -1.16
CA PHE A 109 -8.09 -9.94 -1.47
C PHE A 109 -8.68 -10.99 -0.52
N LEU A 110 -8.02 -12.14 -0.37
CA LEU A 110 -8.48 -13.19 0.52
C LEU A 110 -8.44 -12.77 2.01
N THR A 111 -7.46 -11.97 2.42
CA THR A 111 -7.38 -11.39 3.77
C THR A 111 -8.54 -10.45 4.05
N ASP A 112 -8.91 -9.58 3.11
CA ASP A 112 -10.02 -8.64 3.28
C ASP A 112 -11.37 -9.38 3.39
N TYR A 113 -11.48 -10.54 2.72
CA TYR A 113 -12.59 -11.48 2.89
C TYR A 113 -12.46 -12.43 4.09
N HIS A 114 -11.44 -12.25 4.93
CA HIS A 114 -11.15 -13.06 6.13
C HIS A 114 -11.02 -14.56 5.83
N SER A 115 -10.59 -14.90 4.62
CA SER A 115 -10.46 -16.29 4.16
C SER A 115 -9.34 -17.02 4.90
N PRO A 116 -9.56 -18.27 5.35
CA PRO A 116 -8.49 -19.11 5.88
C PRO A 116 -7.42 -19.46 4.82
N MET A 117 -7.72 -19.22 3.53
CA MET A 117 -6.83 -19.53 2.42
C MET A 117 -5.84 -18.41 2.08
N ALA A 118 -5.94 -17.23 2.71
CA ALA A 118 -5.12 -16.07 2.36
C ALA A 118 -3.60 -16.34 2.43
N GLN A 119 -3.15 -17.13 3.42
CA GLN A 119 -1.75 -17.53 3.55
C GLN A 119 -1.23 -18.45 2.43
N TYR A 120 -2.12 -19.02 1.62
CA TYR A 120 -1.81 -19.96 0.54
C TYR A 120 -1.96 -19.35 -0.86
N SER A 121 -2.00 -18.02 -0.98
CA SER A 121 -2.15 -17.32 -2.27
C SER A 121 -1.13 -17.74 -3.32
N SER A 122 0.12 -18.03 -2.93
CA SER A 122 1.14 -18.53 -3.85
C SER A 122 0.79 -19.89 -4.47
N VAL A 123 0.02 -20.72 -3.77
CA VAL A 123 -0.44 -22.03 -4.27
C VAL A 123 -1.49 -21.84 -5.37
N PHE A 124 -2.41 -20.88 -5.23
CA PHE A 124 -3.36 -20.55 -6.29
C PHE A 124 -2.63 -20.14 -7.57
N ILE A 125 -1.67 -19.22 -7.46
CA ILE A 125 -0.95 -18.71 -8.64
C ILE A 125 -0.09 -19.79 -9.28
N SER A 126 0.70 -20.52 -8.49
CA SER A 126 1.61 -21.53 -9.02
C SER A 126 0.90 -22.73 -9.65
N GLU A 127 -0.22 -23.19 -9.09
CA GLU A 127 -1.00 -24.27 -9.70
C GLU A 127 -1.75 -23.76 -10.94
N ALA A 128 -2.29 -22.54 -10.93
CA ALA A 128 -2.91 -21.96 -12.11
C ALA A 128 -1.92 -21.86 -13.28
N ASP A 129 -0.71 -21.33 -13.03
CA ASP A 129 0.36 -21.25 -14.02
C ASP A 129 0.78 -22.63 -14.52
N ARG A 130 0.88 -23.61 -13.62
CA ARG A 130 1.24 -24.99 -13.96
C ARG A 130 0.26 -25.63 -14.95
N TYR A 131 -1.04 -25.34 -14.81
CA TYR A 131 -2.07 -25.89 -15.69
C TYR A 131 -2.46 -24.94 -16.84
N GLY A 132 -1.94 -23.71 -16.86
CA GLY A 132 -2.37 -22.67 -17.80
C GLY A 132 -3.79 -22.16 -17.56
N LEU A 133 -4.33 -22.34 -16.36
CA LEU A 133 -5.66 -21.88 -15.96
C LEU A 133 -5.61 -20.41 -15.55
N ASP A 134 -6.71 -19.69 -15.73
CA ASP A 134 -6.83 -18.33 -15.18
C ASP A 134 -6.68 -18.36 -13.65
N TRP A 135 -5.67 -17.66 -13.13
CA TRP A 135 -5.29 -17.66 -11.72
C TRP A 135 -6.37 -17.12 -10.78
N ARG A 136 -7.35 -16.38 -11.31
CA ARG A 136 -8.46 -15.79 -10.55
C ARG A 136 -9.57 -16.80 -10.32
N LEU A 137 -9.76 -17.73 -11.26
CA LEU A 137 -10.94 -18.58 -11.36
C LEU A 137 -11.16 -19.43 -10.10
N VAL A 138 -10.12 -20.13 -9.64
CA VAL A 138 -10.23 -21.07 -8.51
C VAL A 138 -10.63 -20.34 -7.22
N ALA A 139 -10.03 -19.19 -6.94
CA ALA A 139 -10.39 -18.38 -5.77
C ALA A 139 -11.82 -17.84 -5.90
N SER A 140 -12.19 -17.31 -7.08
CA SER A 140 -13.52 -16.76 -7.34
C SER A 140 -14.64 -17.79 -7.19
N ILE A 141 -14.44 -19.04 -7.63
CA ILE A 141 -15.41 -20.12 -7.40
C ILE A 141 -15.59 -20.35 -5.90
N SER A 142 -14.51 -20.39 -5.11
CA SER A 142 -14.64 -20.55 -3.66
C SER A 142 -15.38 -19.40 -2.97
N GLY A 143 -15.30 -18.18 -3.53
CA GLY A 143 -16.06 -17.02 -3.07
C GLY A 143 -17.57 -17.24 -3.17
N VAL A 144 -18.03 -17.82 -4.28
CA VAL A 144 -19.44 -18.13 -4.50
C VAL A 144 -19.90 -19.32 -3.66
N GLU A 145 -19.08 -20.37 -3.58
CA GLU A 145 -19.46 -21.64 -2.95
C GLU A 145 -19.40 -21.62 -1.42
N SER A 146 -18.46 -20.89 -0.83
CA SER A 146 -18.15 -20.99 0.60
C SER A 146 -17.73 -19.67 1.24
N ALA A 147 -17.96 -18.54 0.57
CA ALA A 147 -17.43 -17.24 0.97
C ALA A 147 -15.91 -17.32 1.22
N PHE A 148 -15.17 -17.89 0.25
CA PHE A 148 -13.73 -18.08 0.30
C PHE A 148 -13.27 -19.04 1.41
N GLY A 149 -14.00 -20.12 1.64
CA GLY A 149 -13.65 -21.15 2.63
C GLY A 149 -14.10 -20.82 4.06
N ASN A 150 -14.82 -19.72 4.27
CA ASN A 150 -15.38 -19.36 5.57
C ASN A 150 -16.55 -20.25 5.98
N ILE A 151 -17.26 -20.83 5.01
CA ILE A 151 -18.44 -21.66 5.24
C ILE A 151 -18.25 -22.98 4.49
N ILE A 152 -17.70 -24.00 5.17
CA ILE A 152 -17.43 -25.30 4.55
C ILE A 152 -18.18 -26.48 5.21
N PRO A 153 -18.47 -27.55 4.44
CA PRO A 153 -19.08 -28.76 4.99
C PRO A 153 -18.14 -29.44 6.00
N GLY A 154 -18.63 -29.74 7.20
CA GLY A 154 -17.91 -30.58 8.17
C GLY A 154 -16.76 -29.92 8.93
N GLY A 155 -16.64 -28.58 8.91
CA GLY A 155 -15.71 -27.79 9.73
C GLY A 155 -14.24 -27.84 9.30
N ASP A 156 -13.72 -29.05 9.09
CA ASP A 156 -12.30 -29.31 8.83
C ASP A 156 -12.05 -29.96 7.46
N SER A 157 -13.00 -29.85 6.52
CA SER A 157 -12.87 -30.51 5.21
C SER A 157 -11.89 -29.84 4.25
N ASN A 158 -11.50 -28.59 4.51
CA ASN A 158 -10.72 -27.73 3.62
C ASN A 158 -11.29 -27.69 2.18
N ASN A 159 -12.61 -27.87 2.03
CA ASN A 159 -13.29 -27.92 0.75
C ASN A 159 -14.16 -26.66 0.55
N GLY A 160 -13.53 -25.62 0.02
CA GLY A 160 -14.18 -24.33 -0.27
C GLY A 160 -14.97 -24.28 -1.58
N TRP A 161 -15.02 -25.38 -2.36
CA TRP A 161 -15.57 -25.40 -3.71
C TRP A 161 -16.80 -26.29 -3.87
N GLY A 162 -17.19 -27.03 -2.82
CA GLY A 162 -18.23 -28.06 -2.94
C GLY A 162 -17.78 -29.24 -3.81
N TRP A 163 -16.47 -29.53 -3.85
CA TRP A 163 -15.93 -30.56 -4.74
C TRP A 163 -16.36 -31.97 -4.31
N ARG A 164 -16.71 -32.81 -5.30
CA ARG A 164 -17.17 -34.21 -5.12
C ARG A 164 -16.29 -35.21 -5.87
N GLY A 165 -14.97 -34.99 -5.86
CA GLY A 165 -13.95 -35.77 -6.57
C GLY A 165 -13.33 -36.87 -5.72
N ILE A 166 -12.11 -36.66 -5.22
CA ILE A 166 -11.36 -37.65 -4.44
C ILE A 166 -11.71 -37.61 -2.94
N ASN A 167 -11.24 -38.58 -2.16
CA ASN A 167 -11.30 -38.58 -0.68
C ASN A 167 -12.71 -38.25 -0.13
N LYS A 168 -13.73 -38.91 -0.66
CA LYS A 168 -15.13 -38.60 -0.36
C LYS A 168 -15.51 -39.07 1.05
N ASN A 169 -16.23 -38.23 1.78
CA ASN A 169 -16.95 -38.64 2.99
C ASN A 169 -18.25 -39.41 2.65
N GLU A 170 -19.00 -39.82 3.67
CA GLU A 170 -20.27 -40.56 3.53
C GLU A 170 -21.32 -39.82 2.68
N ASN A 171 -21.26 -38.49 2.64
CA ASN A 171 -22.15 -37.63 1.85
C ASN A 171 -21.62 -37.33 0.44
N GLY A 172 -20.49 -37.93 0.05
CA GLY A 172 -19.88 -37.81 -1.26
C GLY A 172 -19.02 -36.56 -1.50
N TRP A 173 -18.78 -35.75 -0.47
CA TRP A 173 -17.94 -34.55 -0.56
C TRP A 173 -16.47 -34.89 -0.35
N SER A 174 -15.59 -34.30 -1.16
CA SER A 174 -14.14 -34.41 -0.95
C SER A 174 -13.73 -33.77 0.38
N VAL A 175 -12.83 -34.45 1.09
CA VAL A 175 -12.17 -33.98 2.32
C VAL A 175 -10.67 -33.90 2.04
N PHE A 176 -10.09 -32.71 2.24
CA PHE A 176 -8.68 -32.45 2.01
C PHE A 176 -7.93 -32.28 3.33
N ALA A 177 -6.70 -32.80 3.38
CA ALA A 177 -5.87 -32.68 4.57
C ALA A 177 -5.47 -31.23 4.87
N THR A 178 -5.25 -30.44 3.82
CA THR A 178 -4.90 -29.02 3.92
C THR A 178 -5.56 -28.21 2.80
N TRP A 179 -5.69 -26.89 2.98
CA TRP A 179 -6.14 -25.98 1.93
C TRP A 179 -5.31 -26.07 0.65
N PRO A 180 -3.95 -26.09 0.69
CA PRO A 180 -3.14 -26.35 -0.49
C PRO A 180 -3.49 -27.62 -1.26
N ASP A 181 -3.85 -28.71 -0.58
CA ASP A 181 -4.24 -29.96 -1.26
C ASP A 181 -5.56 -29.81 -2.00
N GLY A 182 -6.51 -29.08 -1.41
CA GLY A 182 -7.75 -28.69 -2.07
C GLY A 182 -7.47 -27.82 -3.30
N ILE A 183 -6.71 -26.73 -3.16
CA ILE A 183 -6.37 -25.82 -4.27
C ILE A 183 -5.75 -26.60 -5.44
N LYS A 184 -4.79 -27.49 -5.17
CA LYS A 184 -4.15 -28.34 -6.19
C LYS A 184 -5.14 -29.24 -6.92
N GLU A 185 -5.98 -29.95 -6.17
CA GLU A 185 -6.95 -30.88 -6.75
C GLU A 185 -8.01 -30.16 -7.57
N ILE A 186 -8.52 -29.02 -7.09
CA ILE A 186 -9.55 -28.27 -7.81
C ILE A 186 -8.95 -27.63 -9.06
N THR A 187 -7.74 -27.06 -8.98
CA THR A 187 -7.07 -26.49 -10.16
C THR A 187 -6.84 -27.56 -11.24
N ARG A 188 -6.36 -28.76 -10.84
CA ARG A 188 -6.23 -29.91 -11.73
C ARG A 188 -7.58 -30.34 -12.30
N GLY A 189 -8.60 -30.45 -11.45
CA GLY A 189 -9.94 -30.90 -11.83
C GLY A 189 -10.62 -29.96 -12.82
N LEU A 190 -10.50 -28.65 -12.61
CA LEU A 190 -11.02 -27.62 -13.51
C LEU A 190 -10.29 -27.65 -14.86
N SER A 191 -8.96 -27.55 -14.83
CA SER A 191 -8.16 -27.52 -16.06
C SER A 191 -8.31 -28.76 -16.92
N GLN A 192 -8.36 -29.95 -16.32
CA GLN A 192 -8.49 -31.21 -17.06
C GLN A 192 -9.94 -31.55 -17.43
N GLY A 193 -10.92 -31.14 -16.60
CA GLY A 193 -12.33 -31.45 -16.80
C GLY A 193 -13.04 -30.49 -17.76
N TYR A 194 -12.72 -29.20 -17.67
CA TYR A 194 -13.38 -28.13 -18.41
C TYR A 194 -12.47 -27.51 -19.48
N GLY A 195 -11.16 -27.68 -19.35
CA GLY A 195 -10.17 -26.94 -20.14
C GLY A 195 -9.77 -25.63 -19.46
N VAL A 196 -9.02 -24.81 -20.19
CA VAL A 196 -8.38 -23.60 -19.64
C VAL A 196 -8.90 -22.29 -20.25
N THR A 197 -9.78 -22.38 -21.26
CA THR A 197 -10.27 -21.22 -22.01
C THR A 197 -11.74 -20.92 -21.78
N LEU A 198 -12.44 -21.74 -21.00
CA LEU A 198 -13.87 -21.56 -20.75
C LEU A 198 -14.12 -20.41 -19.77
N THR A 199 -15.15 -19.64 -20.04
CA THR A 199 -15.69 -18.60 -19.17
C THR A 199 -16.54 -19.21 -18.04
N PRO A 200 -16.80 -18.45 -16.95
CA PRO A 200 -17.72 -18.91 -15.91
C PRO A 200 -19.11 -19.30 -16.45
N PHE A 201 -19.62 -18.60 -17.46
CA PHE A 201 -20.92 -18.93 -18.09
C PHE A 201 -20.90 -20.26 -18.85
N GLU A 202 -19.76 -20.66 -19.41
CA GLU A 202 -19.60 -21.95 -20.09
C GLU A 202 -19.36 -23.09 -19.11
N ILE A 203 -18.78 -22.79 -17.94
CA ILE A 203 -18.55 -23.75 -16.85
C ILE A 203 -19.85 -24.04 -16.08
N GLU A 204 -20.67 -23.01 -15.85
CA GLU A 204 -21.87 -23.07 -14.99
C GLU A 204 -22.82 -24.25 -15.29
N PRO A 205 -23.20 -24.56 -16.54
CA PRO A 205 -24.16 -25.63 -16.83
C PRO A 205 -23.70 -27.01 -16.38
N ALA A 206 -22.39 -27.24 -16.29
CA ALA A 206 -21.82 -28.49 -15.82
C ALA A 206 -21.43 -28.45 -14.34
N TYR A 207 -20.98 -27.29 -13.83
CA TYR A 207 -20.55 -27.14 -12.43
C TYR A 207 -21.73 -26.96 -11.46
N CYS A 208 -22.67 -26.07 -11.80
CA CYS A 208 -23.94 -25.89 -11.09
C CYS A 208 -25.12 -25.92 -12.09
N PRO A 209 -25.55 -27.12 -12.54
CA PRO A 209 -26.67 -27.23 -13.48
C PRO A 209 -27.95 -26.49 -13.02
N PRO A 210 -28.38 -26.58 -11.74
CA PRO A 210 -29.55 -25.82 -11.28
C PRO A 210 -29.38 -24.29 -11.34
N CYS A 211 -28.14 -23.79 -11.27
CA CYS A 211 -27.85 -22.36 -11.40
C CYS A 211 -28.04 -21.88 -12.85
N ALA A 212 -27.75 -22.75 -13.83
CA ALA A 212 -27.88 -22.47 -15.26
C ALA A 212 -29.31 -22.64 -15.80
N GLU A 213 -30.22 -23.27 -15.05
CA GLU A 213 -31.62 -23.45 -15.46
C GLU A 213 -32.41 -22.12 -15.49
N GLY A 214 -32.00 -21.15 -14.65
CA GLY A 214 -32.61 -19.83 -14.61
C GLY A 214 -31.89 -18.83 -15.52
N SER A 215 -32.61 -17.80 -15.98
CA SER A 215 -32.02 -16.71 -16.79
C SER A 215 -31.07 -15.77 -16.02
N ALA A 216 -30.95 -15.96 -14.70
CA ALA A 216 -30.18 -15.08 -13.83
C ALA A 216 -28.67 -15.40 -13.80
N HIS A 217 -28.26 -16.65 -14.09
CA HIS A 217 -26.86 -17.09 -14.09
C HIS A 217 -26.08 -16.59 -12.85
N ALA A 218 -26.69 -16.72 -11.67
CA ALA A 218 -26.20 -16.08 -10.45
C ALA A 218 -24.79 -16.56 -10.05
N TRP A 219 -24.49 -17.83 -10.34
CA TRP A 219 -23.19 -18.42 -10.07
C TRP A 219 -22.13 -17.83 -11.00
N ALA A 220 -22.38 -17.86 -12.32
CA ALA A 220 -21.43 -17.31 -13.30
C ALA A 220 -21.17 -15.82 -13.09
N ASN A 221 -22.21 -15.06 -12.75
CA ASN A 221 -22.10 -13.64 -12.40
C ASN A 221 -21.27 -13.41 -11.14
N GLY A 222 -21.48 -14.21 -10.09
CA GLY A 222 -20.70 -14.15 -8.85
C GLY A 222 -19.22 -14.44 -9.08
N VAL A 223 -18.91 -15.51 -9.82
CA VAL A 223 -17.52 -15.86 -10.16
C VAL A 223 -16.86 -14.74 -10.97
N THR A 224 -17.55 -14.24 -12.00
CA THR A 224 -17.05 -13.14 -12.84
C THR A 224 -16.79 -11.87 -12.02
N ARG A 225 -17.69 -11.53 -11.08
CA ARG A 225 -17.52 -10.39 -10.18
C ARG A 225 -16.22 -10.51 -9.39
N PHE A 226 -15.98 -11.64 -8.74
CA PHE A 226 -14.76 -11.84 -7.94
C PHE A 226 -13.49 -11.87 -8.80
N MET A 227 -13.56 -12.39 -10.04
CA MET A 227 -12.42 -12.31 -10.97
C MET A 227 -12.08 -10.85 -11.32
N ASN A 228 -13.09 -10.01 -11.56
CA ASN A 228 -12.90 -8.58 -11.82
C ASN A 228 -12.39 -7.82 -10.58
N GLU A 229 -12.84 -8.20 -9.39
CA GLU A 229 -12.30 -7.64 -8.15
C GLU A 229 -10.82 -8.01 -7.99
N LEU A 230 -10.42 -9.24 -8.26
CA LEU A 230 -9.00 -9.64 -8.23
C LEU A 230 -8.13 -8.84 -9.23
N ASP A 231 -8.64 -8.57 -10.44
CA ASP A 231 -7.97 -7.67 -11.39
C ASP A 231 -7.78 -6.28 -10.79
N TYR A 232 -8.84 -5.73 -10.18
CA TYR A 232 -8.76 -4.43 -9.52
C TYR A 232 -7.70 -4.40 -8.41
N TYR A 233 -7.58 -5.47 -7.62
CA TYR A 233 -6.52 -5.57 -6.60
C TYR A 233 -5.12 -5.57 -7.20
N VAL A 234 -4.90 -6.33 -8.30
CA VAL A 234 -3.60 -6.35 -9.00
C VAL A 234 -3.25 -4.96 -9.55
N ASP A 235 -4.21 -4.29 -10.18
CA ASP A 235 -3.99 -2.99 -10.81
C ASP A 235 -3.80 -1.84 -9.80
N ASN A 236 -4.19 -2.04 -8.53
CA ASN A 236 -4.22 -1.00 -7.50
C ASN A 236 -3.42 -1.36 -6.24
N LEU A 237 -2.41 -2.23 -6.35
CA LEU A 237 -1.56 -2.63 -5.21
C LEU A 237 -0.90 -1.45 -4.48
N ASP A 238 -0.57 -0.36 -5.18
CA ASP A 238 0.08 0.82 -4.59
C ASP A 238 -0.90 1.77 -3.88
N ASN A 239 -2.20 1.63 -4.13
CA ASN A 239 -3.24 2.56 -3.66
C ASN A 239 -4.02 2.05 -2.43
N GLN A 240 -3.70 0.86 -1.91
CA GLN A 240 -4.47 0.18 -0.85
C GLN A 240 -3.62 -0.26 0.33
#